data_AF-A0A497ML52-F1
#
_entry.id   AF-A0A497ML52-F1
#
_cell.length_a   1.000
_cell.length_b   1.000
_cell.length_c   1.000
_cell.angle_alpha   90.00
_cell.angle_beta   90.00
_cell.angle_gamma   90.00
#
_symmetry.space_group_name_H-M   'P 1'
#
loop_
_entity.id
_entity.type
_entity.pdbx_description
1 polymer ?
#
loop_
_entity_poly.entity_id
_entity_poly.type
_entity_poly.pdbx_seq_one_letter_code
_entity_poly.pdbx_strand_id
1 'polypeptide(L)'
;ALTQVFGKEAVHIIYHYLEENHKVRKDEIVDKLEKFTKGLEEFLSTGAYPIEKKILEDIYSNYGLLRRLEYEKQAQRQDFVNQVKLLITST
;
A
#
# COMPACT_ATOMS: atom_id res chain seq x y z
N ALA A 1 5.57 0.13 6.65
CA ALA A 1 4.84 -1.12 6.34
C ALA A 1 5.76 -2.23 5.84
N LEU A 2 6.14 -2.26 4.55
CA LEU A 2 6.83 -3.41 3.93
C LEU A 2 8.08 -3.89 4.68
N THR A 3 8.99 -2.99 5.06
CA THR A 3 10.22 -3.36 5.79
C THR A 3 9.94 -3.96 7.17
N GLN A 4 8.83 -3.56 7.82
CA GLN A 4 8.44 -4.13 9.11
C GLN A 4 7.94 -5.57 8.96
N VAL A 5 7.35 -5.92 7.80
CA VAL A 5 6.81 -7.26 7.56
C VAL A 5 7.89 -8.21 7.04
N PHE A 6 8.71 -7.76 6.08
CA PHE A 6 9.63 -8.64 5.36
C PHE A 6 11.12 -8.43 5.70
N GLY A 7 11.48 -7.37 6.43
CA GLY A 7 12.87 -6.97 6.60
C GLY A 7 13.43 -6.18 5.41
N LYS A 8 14.68 -5.72 5.49
CA LYS A 8 15.26 -4.81 4.47
C LYS A 8 15.58 -5.54 3.17
N GLU A 9 16.13 -6.73 3.27
CA GLU A 9 16.66 -7.52 2.16
C GLU A 9 15.51 -7.98 1.25
N ALA A 10 14.47 -8.59 1.83
CA ALA A 10 13.31 -9.05 1.06
C ALA A 10 12.51 -7.88 0.45
N VAL A 11 12.46 -6.72 1.10
CA VAL A 11 11.81 -5.54 0.52
C VAL A 11 12.51 -5.03 -0.72
N HIS A 12 13.84 -5.13 -0.80
CA HIS A 12 14.55 -4.77 -2.04
C HIS A 12 14.14 -5.68 -3.20
N ILE A 13 13.92 -6.97 -2.94
CA ILE A 13 13.46 -7.92 -3.97
C ILE A 13 12.07 -7.52 -4.48
N ILE A 14 11.16 -7.17 -3.57
CA ILE A 14 9.80 -6.72 -3.94
C ILE A 14 9.87 -5.45 -4.79
N TYR A 15 10.62 -4.43 -4.35
CA TYR A 15 10.72 -3.17 -5.12
C TYR A 15 11.40 -3.38 -6.47
N HIS A 16 12.44 -4.21 -6.54
CA HIS A 16 13.09 -4.55 -7.80
C HIS A 16 12.12 -5.25 -8.76
N TYR A 17 11.31 -6.20 -8.28
CA TYR A 17 10.29 -6.85 -9.10
C TYR A 17 9.27 -5.84 -9.65
N LEU A 18 8.76 -4.93 -8.81
CA LEU A 18 7.79 -3.90 -9.20
C LEU A 18 8.38 -2.92 -10.24
N GLU A 19 9.63 -2.53 -10.07
CA GLU A 19 10.32 -1.65 -11.00
C GLU A 19 10.52 -2.32 -12.37
N GLU A 20 11.01 -3.56 -12.38
CA GLU A 20 11.31 -4.27 -13.63
C GLU A 20 10.05 -4.69 -14.39
N ASN A 21 9.03 -5.22 -13.70
CA ASN A 21 7.87 -5.85 -14.33
C ASN A 21 6.68 -4.91 -14.48
N HIS A 22 6.50 -3.95 -13.55
CA HIS A 22 5.36 -3.03 -13.55
C HIS A 22 5.75 -1.58 -13.85
N LYS A 23 7.04 -1.29 -14.00
CA LYS A 23 7.59 0.06 -14.25
C LYS A 23 7.13 1.05 -13.17
N VAL A 24 7.15 0.59 -11.92
CA VAL A 24 6.83 1.38 -10.74
C VAL A 24 8.09 1.53 -9.89
N ARG A 25 8.69 2.74 -9.89
CA ARG A 25 9.72 3.07 -8.91
C ARG A 25 9.10 3.44 -7.58
N LYS A 26 9.88 3.32 -6.50
CA LYS A 26 9.42 3.61 -5.13
C LYS A 26 8.88 5.03 -4.95
N ASP A 27 9.50 6.01 -5.60
CA ASP A 27 9.10 7.42 -5.61
C ASP A 27 7.82 7.70 -6.42
N GLU A 28 7.44 6.79 -7.32
CA GLU A 28 6.30 6.93 -8.23
C GLU A 28 5.07 6.14 -7.78
N ILE A 29 5.12 5.49 -6.61
CA ILE A 29 4.04 4.60 -6.13
C ILE A 29 2.70 5.34 -6.06
N VAL A 30 2.70 6.60 -5.61
CA VAL A 30 1.49 7.42 -5.51
C VAL A 30 0.87 7.66 -6.88
N ASP A 31 1.69 7.97 -7.89
CA ASP A 31 1.23 8.26 -9.26
C ASP A 31 0.84 7.00 -10.04
N LYS A 32 1.39 5.84 -9.64
CA LYS A 32 1.20 4.55 -10.30
C LYS A 32 0.55 3.51 -9.38
N LEU A 33 -0.35 3.97 -8.52
CA LEU A 33 -0.92 3.19 -7.43
C LEU A 33 -1.60 1.89 -7.92
N GLU A 34 -2.33 1.93 -9.02
CA GLU A 34 -2.99 0.75 -9.60
C GLU A 34 -1.96 -0.28 -10.09
N LYS A 35 -0.85 0.18 -10.69
CA LYS A 35 0.23 -0.71 -11.14
C LYS A 35 0.98 -1.29 -9.95
N PHE A 36 1.14 -0.51 -8.89
CA PHE A 36 1.73 -0.97 -7.64
C PHE A 36 0.91 -2.10 -7.01
N THR A 37 -0.41 -1.90 -6.81
CA THR A 37 -1.32 -2.90 -6.25
C THR A 37 -1.31 -4.17 -7.08
N LYS A 38 -1.45 -4.04 -8.42
CA LYS A 38 -1.40 -5.19 -9.32
C LYS A 38 -0.09 -5.97 -9.22
N GLY A 39 1.04 -5.27 -9.16
CA GLY A 39 2.35 -5.92 -9.04
C GLY A 39 2.57 -6.60 -7.69
N LEU A 40 2.01 -6.06 -6.60
CA LEU A 40 2.01 -6.75 -5.31
C LEU A 40 1.17 -8.03 -5.37
N GLU A 41 -0.01 -7.98 -5.98
CA GLU A 41 -0.88 -9.15 -6.15
C GLU A 41 -0.21 -10.23 -7.01
N GLU A 42 0.46 -9.86 -8.10
CA GLU A 42 1.19 -10.82 -8.94
C GLU A 42 2.39 -11.43 -8.21
N PHE A 43 3.12 -10.65 -7.39
CA PHE A 43 4.30 -11.13 -6.67
C PHE A 43 3.95 -11.99 -5.44
N LEU A 44 2.94 -11.58 -4.67
CA LEU A 44 2.60 -12.17 -3.37
C LEU A 44 1.34 -13.04 -3.41
N SER A 45 0.60 -13.04 -4.53
CA SER A 45 -0.72 -13.65 -4.62
C SER A 45 -1.63 -13.15 -3.49
N THR A 46 -2.31 -14.05 -2.78
CA THR A 46 -3.16 -13.73 -1.62
C THR A 46 -2.41 -13.02 -0.49
N GLY A 47 -1.07 -13.08 -0.47
CA GLY A 47 -0.22 -12.34 0.46
C GLY A 47 -0.22 -10.82 0.25
N ALA A 48 -0.72 -10.30 -0.88
CA ALA A 48 -0.83 -8.86 -1.10
C ALA A 48 -1.84 -8.18 -0.17
N TYR A 49 -2.97 -8.84 0.10
CA TYR A 49 -4.04 -8.29 0.95
C TYR A 49 -3.58 -7.87 2.37
N PRO A 50 -2.92 -8.73 3.17
CA PRO A 50 -2.44 -8.31 4.50
C PRO A 50 -1.39 -7.20 4.43
N ILE A 51 -0.67 -7.07 3.31
CA ILE A 51 0.32 -6.01 3.09
C ILE A 51 -0.36 -4.67 2.81
N GLU A 52 -1.33 -4.64 1.90
CA GLU A 52 -2.17 -3.45 1.64
C GLU A 52 -2.85 -2.95 2.92
N LYS A 53 -3.39 -3.89 3.71
CA LYS A 53 -3.98 -3.59 5.01
C LYS A 53 -2.98 -2.93 5.95
N LYS A 54 -1.78 -3.50 6.08
CA LYS A 54 -0.71 -2.95 6.91
C LYS A 54 -0.23 -1.58 6.43
N ILE A 55 -0.19 -1.35 5.12
CA ILE A 55 0.11 -0.03 4.54
C ILE A 55 -0.93 0.99 4.97
N LEU A 56 -2.23 0.67 4.84
CA LEU A 56 -3.31 1.57 5.29
C LEU A 56 -3.22 1.84 6.79
N GLU A 57 -3.06 0.81 7.61
CA GLU A 57 -2.91 0.95 9.06
C GLU A 57 -1.77 1.91 9.44
N ASP A 58 -0.61 1.80 8.76
CA ASP A 58 0.53 2.69 8.98
C ASP A 58 0.22 4.14 8.55
N ILE A 59 -0.41 4.32 7.39
CA ILE A 59 -0.79 5.65 6.88
C ILE A 59 -1.76 6.31 7.87
N TYR A 60 -2.85 5.63 8.23
CA TYR A 60 -3.85 6.16 9.14
C TYR A 60 -3.32 6.43 10.54
N SER A 61 -2.39 5.59 11.05
CA SER A 61 -1.74 5.82 12.34
C SER A 61 -0.87 7.08 12.33
N ASN A 62 -0.23 7.41 11.21
CA ASN A 62 0.55 8.64 11.06
C ASN A 62 -0.32 9.91 11.00
N TYR A 63 -1.59 9.81 10.60
CA TYR A 63 -2.54 10.94 10.59
C TYR A 63 -3.34 11.12 11.91
N GLY A 64 -3.06 10.29 12.93
CA GLY A 64 -3.66 10.41 14.26
C GLY A 64 -4.95 9.60 14.49
N LEU A 65 -5.41 9.60 15.73
CA LEU A 65 -6.47 8.70 16.23
C LEU A 65 -7.81 8.86 15.50
N LEU A 66 -8.16 10.09 15.09
CA LEU A 66 -9.41 10.37 14.36
C LEU A 66 -9.42 9.72 12.98
N ARG A 67 -8.31 9.80 12.24
CA ARG A 67 -8.21 9.16 10.93
C ARG A 67 -8.20 7.64 11.06
N ARG A 68 -7.60 7.06 12.11
CA ARG A 68 -7.69 5.62 12.39
C ARG A 68 -9.13 5.11 12.57
N LEU A 69 -10.01 5.90 13.19
CA LEU A 69 -11.43 5.56 13.32
C LEU A 69 -12.19 5.68 11.98
N GLU A 70 -11.75 6.56 11.08
CA GLU A 70 -12.26 6.65 9.71
C GLU A 70 -11.86 5.42 8.88
N TYR A 71 -10.63 4.92 9.04
CA TYR A 71 -10.18 3.67 8.41
C TYR A 71 -11.11 2.49 8.70
N GLU A 72 -11.48 2.27 9.97
CA GLU A 72 -12.37 1.16 10.34
C GLU A 72 -13.75 1.27 9.66
N LYS A 73 -14.23 2.49 9.42
CA LYS A 73 -15.48 2.76 8.69
C LYS A 73 -15.35 2.64 7.16
N GLN A 74 -14.17 2.86 6.61
CA GLN A 74 -13.91 2.86 5.16
C GLN A 74 -13.41 1.49 4.65
N ALA A 75 -12.70 0.73 5.48
CA ALA A 75 -12.18 -0.60 5.17
C ALA A 75 -13.28 -1.61 4.80
N GLN A 76 -14.52 -1.38 5.25
CA GLN A 76 -15.69 -2.18 4.86
C GLN A 76 -16.33 -1.73 3.53
N ARG A 77 -15.93 -0.59 2.97
CA ARG A 77 -16.63 0.07 1.85
C ARG A 77 -15.79 0.31 0.62
N GLN A 78 -14.47 0.40 0.75
CA GLN A 78 -13.57 0.82 -0.32
C GLN A 78 -12.34 -0.08 -0.36
N ASP A 79 -11.85 -0.41 -1.55
CA ASP A 79 -10.57 -1.09 -1.74
C ASP A 79 -9.38 -0.20 -1.37
N PHE A 80 -8.18 -0.80 -1.38
CA PHE A 80 -6.93 -0.13 -1.05
C PHE A 80 -6.67 1.12 -1.89
N VAL A 81 -6.85 1.04 -3.21
CA VAL A 81 -6.54 2.13 -4.15
C VAL A 81 -7.44 3.33 -3.86
N ASN A 82 -8.73 3.09 -3.70
CA ASN A 82 -9.71 4.13 -3.42
C ASN A 82 -9.47 4.80 -2.06
N GLN A 83 -9.10 4.03 -1.03
CA GLN A 83 -8.76 4.59 0.27
C GLN A 83 -7.51 5.48 0.23
N VAL A 84 -6.45 5.06 -0.46
CA VAL A 84 -5.24 5.88 -0.59
C VAL A 84 -5.51 7.16 -1.38
N LYS A 85 -6.30 7.08 -2.47
CA LYS A 85 -6.71 8.26 -3.24
C LYS A 85 -7.45 9.28 -2.38
N LEU A 86 -8.43 8.84 -1.59
CA LEU A 86 -9.17 9.72 -0.67
C LEU A 86 -8.24 10.44 0.30
N LEU A 87 -7.23 9.75 0.83
CA LEU A 87 -6.26 10.35 1.75
C LEU A 87 -5.42 11.42 1.07
N ILE A 88 -4.98 11.18 -0.17
CA ILE A 88 -4.18 12.14 -0.95
C ILE A 88 -5.01 13.36 -1.34
N THR A 89 -6.26 13.17 -1.78
CA THR A 89 -7.12 14.28 -2.22
C THR A 89 -7.68 15.12 -1.07
N SER A 90 -7.62 14.62 0.17
CA SER A 90 -8.10 15.33 1.37
C SER A 90 -7.01 16.16 2.06
N THR A 91 -5.89 16.41 1.39
CA THR A 91 -4.74 17.17 1.89
C THR A 91 -4.45 18.33 0.94
#